data_AF-A0AAD4D9J6-F1
#
_entry.id   AF-A0AAD4D9J6-F1
#
_cell.length_a   1.000
_cell.length_b   1.000
_cell.length_c   1.000
_cell.angle_alpha   90.00
_cell.angle_beta   90.00
_cell.angle_gamma   90.00
#
_symmetry.space_group_name_H-M   'P 1'
#
loop_
_entity.id
_entity.type
_entity.pdbx_description
1 polymer ?
#
loop_
_entity_poly.entity_id
_entity_poly.type
_entity_poly.pdbx_seq_one_letter_code
_entity_poly.pdbx_strand_id
1 'polypeptide(L)'
;MGRNALLTNESYYILLNMFLRSNICGSTLRTLHIYRVVNNPIRLLESIVSHLVGLRELHLFGGEGIVPYRRMPCLGPEAVRMFLENCPTGLEELVFGVKVKGDQPPELCSLYIPSEQEQSRSTRTHPHLRILSLPGAMNGYEEQVLAAGENGFLQGCTGLEVLESPNDANLRNYWITDNVVIRNVLSEGLARPVAVRGKVLKRFCASAEDTGLPPDPAQQQQQQSTVVYQMQQQEQAVQEVDPSVRDELLSESILAIQATNQISETRKEAWHTIAVHGAGPLVAQAIALTSFEQQDALVALDLIDPRGVTSTHIQQILVHSKSLRCFEVRHSDTPGSVTPLPQEPSLARTRLLATDVISSTGSWGCLLLTSLHLEIGGIPRATTANNDQEDEKESGFDKAASHRIQRQVYRQLAALTRLQELRLGRACERQDIEQHESHYQQQHQHQQSENVTPNTDTSTSTSITIEDATGRIPGVPGFQKDCLEMSLPSGLDILSSLTQLAVLDVSRMDHRVTREEIKWMLQSWPNLRTVRGIKID
;
A
#
# COMPACT_ATOMS: atom_id res chain seq x y z
N MET A 1 3.93 7.50 -38.27
CA MET A 1 2.66 7.87 -37.64
C MET A 1 2.58 7.19 -36.27
N GLY A 2 2.76 7.92 -35.17
CA GLY A 2 2.62 7.36 -33.83
C GLY A 2 1.15 7.31 -33.42
N ARG A 3 0.60 6.12 -33.17
CA ARG A 3 -0.73 5.95 -32.57
C ARG A 3 -0.54 5.66 -31.08
N ASN A 4 -0.96 6.60 -30.23
CA ASN A 4 -0.98 6.37 -28.79
C ASN A 4 -2.19 5.48 -28.45
N ALA A 5 -1.94 4.29 -27.89
CA ALA A 5 -2.98 3.41 -27.36
C ALA A 5 -3.01 3.54 -25.83
N LEU A 6 -4.12 4.06 -25.29
CA LEU A 6 -4.32 4.16 -23.85
C LEU A 6 -4.93 2.85 -23.32
N LEU A 7 -4.18 2.10 -22.52
CA LEU A 7 -4.57 0.74 -22.13
C LEU A 7 -5.31 0.74 -20.78
N THR A 8 -6.50 0.12 -20.73
CA THR A 8 -7.19 -0.20 -19.48
C THR A 8 -6.51 -1.39 -18.77
N ASN A 9 -6.91 -1.73 -17.54
CA ASN A 9 -6.32 -2.87 -16.82
C ASN A 9 -6.43 -4.20 -17.60
N GLU A 10 -7.57 -4.47 -18.24
CA GLU A 10 -7.74 -5.67 -19.07
C GLU A 10 -6.96 -5.56 -20.39
N SER A 11 -7.01 -4.40 -21.07
CA SER A 11 -6.27 -4.20 -22.33
C SER A 11 -4.76 -4.29 -22.11
N TYR A 12 -4.24 -3.85 -20.96
CA TYR A 12 -2.85 -4.00 -20.58
C TYR A 12 -2.47 -5.47 -20.43
N TYR A 13 -3.28 -6.28 -19.74
CA TYR A 13 -3.04 -7.72 -19.63
C TYR A 13 -3.11 -8.43 -20.99
N ILE A 14 -4.12 -8.12 -21.81
CA ILE A 14 -4.26 -8.70 -23.16
C ILE A 14 -3.03 -8.37 -24.01
N LEU A 15 -2.58 -7.11 -24.02
CA LEU A 15 -1.45 -6.69 -24.83
C LEU A 15 -0.10 -7.16 -24.27
N LEU A 16 0.05 -7.27 -22.96
CA LEU A 16 1.22 -7.90 -22.33
C LEU A 16 1.28 -9.38 -22.72
N ASN A 17 0.19 -10.12 -22.59
CA ASN A 17 0.14 -11.54 -22.95
C ASN A 17 0.34 -11.74 -24.47
N MET A 18 -0.26 -10.90 -25.32
CA MET A 18 0.01 -10.89 -26.77
C MET A 18 1.48 -10.56 -27.07
N PHE A 19 2.09 -9.59 -26.40
CA PHE A 19 3.50 -9.24 -26.56
C PHE A 19 4.40 -10.43 -26.21
N LEU A 20 4.19 -11.05 -25.05
CA LEU A 20 4.91 -12.25 -24.61
C LEU A 20 4.76 -13.42 -25.60
N ARG A 21 3.54 -13.69 -26.08
CA ARG A 21 3.24 -14.75 -27.06
C ARG A 21 3.74 -14.47 -28.47
N SER A 22 3.93 -13.20 -28.84
CA SER A 22 4.25 -12.82 -30.22
C SER A 22 5.61 -13.34 -30.70
N ASN A 23 6.47 -13.81 -29.79
CA ASN A 23 7.83 -14.30 -30.03
C ASN A 23 8.81 -13.24 -30.60
N ILE A 24 8.33 -12.02 -30.90
CA ILE A 24 9.10 -10.90 -31.48
C ILE A 24 10.32 -10.54 -30.62
N CYS A 25 10.25 -10.77 -29.31
CA CYS A 25 11.31 -10.46 -28.35
C CYS A 25 11.81 -11.68 -27.54
N GLY A 26 11.34 -12.91 -27.81
CA GLY A 26 11.54 -14.06 -26.91
C GLY A 26 13.01 -14.44 -26.63
N SER A 27 13.90 -14.21 -27.60
CA SER A 27 15.35 -14.45 -27.49
C SER A 27 16.17 -13.19 -27.20
N THR A 28 15.59 -11.99 -27.34
CA THR A 28 16.30 -10.70 -27.24
C THR A 28 15.99 -9.93 -25.95
N LEU A 29 14.82 -10.17 -25.34
CA LEU A 29 14.44 -9.55 -24.08
C LEU A 29 15.30 -10.11 -22.94
N ARG A 30 16.15 -9.26 -22.36
CA ARG A 30 16.98 -9.60 -21.20
C ARG A 30 16.38 -9.16 -19.87
N THR A 31 15.58 -8.10 -19.87
CA THR A 31 15.11 -7.44 -18.65
C THR A 31 13.60 -7.20 -18.74
N LEU A 32 12.84 -7.60 -17.72
CA LEU A 32 11.39 -7.43 -17.66
C LEU A 32 10.94 -6.97 -16.27
N HIS A 33 10.29 -5.79 -16.23
CA HIS A 33 9.80 -5.17 -15.00
C HIS A 33 8.27 -5.01 -15.07
N ILE A 34 7.54 -5.58 -14.12
CA ILE A 34 6.08 -5.55 -14.01
C ILE A 34 5.69 -5.21 -12.57
N TYR A 35 5.58 -3.91 -12.28
CA TYR A 35 5.17 -3.44 -10.96
C TYR A 35 3.66 -3.53 -10.71
N ARG A 36 2.84 -3.53 -11.76
CA ARG A 36 1.38 -3.54 -11.61
C ARG A 36 0.86 -4.97 -11.44
N VAL A 37 0.15 -5.19 -10.34
CA VAL A 37 -0.51 -6.48 -10.08
C VAL A 37 -1.69 -6.68 -11.04
N VAL A 38 -1.70 -7.84 -11.69
CA VAL A 38 -2.70 -8.25 -12.69
C VAL A 38 -3.80 -9.07 -12.02
N ASN A 39 -5.02 -9.02 -12.58
CA ASN A 39 -6.18 -9.75 -12.06
C ASN A 39 -5.97 -11.28 -12.04
N ASN A 40 -5.16 -11.81 -12.97
CA ASN A 40 -4.76 -13.22 -13.00
C ASN A 40 -3.22 -13.31 -13.07
N PRO A 41 -2.52 -13.39 -11.91
CA PRO A 41 -1.07 -13.50 -11.86
C PRO A 41 -0.57 -14.83 -12.42
N ILE A 42 -1.26 -15.94 -12.14
CA ILE A 42 -0.96 -17.30 -12.60
C ILE A 42 -0.67 -17.33 -14.12
N ARG A 43 -1.60 -16.86 -14.95
CA ARG A 43 -1.43 -16.85 -16.41
C ARG A 43 -0.30 -15.95 -16.91
N LEU A 44 0.07 -14.92 -16.15
CA LEU A 44 1.24 -14.09 -16.49
C LEU A 44 2.54 -14.87 -16.20
N LEU A 45 2.62 -15.55 -15.05
CA LEU A 45 3.75 -16.41 -14.69
C LEU A 45 3.92 -17.56 -15.71
N GLU A 46 2.84 -18.24 -16.10
CA GLU A 46 2.83 -19.25 -17.18
C GLU A 46 3.39 -18.69 -18.49
N SER A 47 3.00 -17.47 -18.87
CA SER A 47 3.42 -16.83 -20.12
C SER A 47 4.90 -16.42 -20.09
N ILE A 48 5.42 -16.01 -18.92
CA ILE A 48 6.84 -15.71 -18.72
C ILE A 48 7.67 -16.98 -18.85
N VAL A 49 7.30 -18.03 -18.10
CA VAL A 49 7.95 -19.36 -18.11
C VAL A 49 7.97 -19.96 -19.53
N SER A 50 6.87 -19.83 -20.28
CA SER A 50 6.72 -20.46 -21.60
C SER A 50 7.41 -19.73 -22.74
N HIS A 51 7.66 -18.41 -22.62
CA HIS A 51 8.05 -17.58 -23.77
C HIS A 51 9.32 -16.74 -23.58
N LEU A 52 9.82 -16.56 -22.34
CA LEU A 52 10.96 -15.67 -22.05
C LEU A 52 12.24 -16.41 -21.65
N VAL A 53 12.59 -17.48 -22.39
CA VAL A 53 13.78 -18.31 -22.11
C VAL A 53 15.11 -17.54 -22.14
N GLY A 54 15.17 -16.35 -22.78
CA GLY A 54 16.36 -15.51 -22.86
C GLY A 54 16.55 -14.50 -21.72
N LEU A 55 15.64 -14.44 -20.75
CA LEU A 55 15.62 -13.42 -19.71
C LEU A 55 16.77 -13.57 -18.69
N ARG A 56 17.28 -12.44 -18.20
CA ARG A 56 18.34 -12.30 -17.20
C ARG A 56 17.88 -11.55 -15.96
N GLU A 57 17.03 -10.53 -16.10
CA GLU A 57 16.54 -9.70 -15.00
C GLU A 57 15.01 -9.72 -15.00
N LEU A 58 14.39 -10.08 -13.87
CA LEU A 58 12.94 -10.22 -13.75
C LEU A 58 12.43 -9.59 -12.45
N HIS A 59 11.71 -8.48 -12.58
CA HIS A 59 11.11 -7.76 -11.45
C HIS A 59 9.59 -7.86 -11.54
N LEU A 60 8.99 -8.72 -10.72
CA LEU A 60 7.56 -9.01 -10.68
C LEU A 60 6.97 -8.54 -9.36
N PHE A 61 6.10 -7.54 -9.41
CA PHE A 61 5.28 -7.03 -8.30
C PHE A 61 6.09 -6.51 -7.08
N GLY A 62 7.42 -6.55 -7.15
CA GLY A 62 8.37 -5.93 -6.24
C GLY A 62 9.19 -4.89 -6.99
N GLY A 63 9.25 -3.70 -6.40
CA GLY A 63 10.08 -2.59 -6.85
C GLY A 63 10.23 -1.61 -5.70
N GLU A 64 11.36 -0.91 -5.64
CA GLU A 64 11.66 0.04 -4.56
C GLU A 64 10.53 1.07 -4.41
N GLY A 65 9.74 0.93 -3.33
CA GLY A 65 8.68 1.87 -2.94
C GLY A 65 7.37 1.88 -3.76
N ILE A 66 7.26 1.18 -4.89
CA ILE A 66 6.12 1.39 -5.84
C ILE A 66 4.90 0.50 -5.58
N VAL A 67 5.09 -0.70 -5.04
CA VAL A 67 3.97 -1.63 -4.77
C VAL A 67 3.78 -1.77 -3.26
N PRO A 68 2.75 -1.16 -2.67
CA PRO A 68 2.42 -1.40 -1.27
C PRO A 68 2.24 -2.90 -1.06
N TYR A 69 2.83 -3.47 -0.01
CA TYR A 69 2.73 -4.89 0.35
C TYR A 69 1.29 -5.42 0.21
N ARG A 70 0.29 -4.64 0.68
CA ARG A 70 -1.13 -4.97 0.57
C ARG A 70 -1.63 -5.20 -0.87
N ARG A 71 -1.04 -4.59 -1.90
CA ARG A 71 -1.41 -4.77 -3.32
C ARG A 71 -0.77 -5.98 -3.99
N MET A 72 0.29 -6.60 -3.44
CA MET A 72 0.93 -7.79 -4.02
C MET A 72 -0.07 -8.95 -4.20
N PRO A 73 0.03 -9.74 -5.29
CA PRO A 73 -0.88 -10.85 -5.55
C PRO A 73 -0.74 -11.92 -4.47
N CYS A 74 -1.87 -12.55 -4.12
CA CYS A 74 -1.88 -13.75 -3.30
C CYS A 74 -1.76 -14.96 -4.23
N LEU A 75 -0.87 -15.90 -3.88
CA LEU A 75 -0.62 -17.13 -4.63
C LEU A 75 -0.55 -18.31 -3.65
N GLY A 76 -0.94 -19.50 -4.09
CA GLY A 76 -0.68 -20.73 -3.36
C GLY A 76 0.83 -21.07 -3.35
N PRO A 77 1.34 -21.75 -2.32
CA PRO A 77 2.76 -22.12 -2.22
C PRO A 77 3.23 -22.94 -3.42
N GLU A 78 2.38 -23.85 -3.90
CA GLU A 78 2.66 -24.72 -5.05
C GLU A 78 2.78 -23.95 -6.37
N ALA A 79 1.98 -22.90 -6.58
CA ALA A 79 2.12 -22.00 -7.73
C ALA A 79 3.42 -21.18 -7.67
N VAL A 80 3.82 -20.70 -6.48
CA VAL A 80 5.09 -19.97 -6.32
C VAL A 80 6.29 -20.91 -6.54
N ARG A 81 6.26 -22.10 -5.95
CA ARG A 81 7.27 -23.16 -6.13
C ARG A 81 7.44 -23.53 -7.60
N MET A 82 6.36 -23.86 -8.30
CA MET A 82 6.41 -24.20 -9.73
C MET A 82 6.89 -23.03 -10.62
N PHE A 83 6.58 -21.78 -10.28
CA PHE A 83 7.13 -20.63 -11.02
C PHE A 83 8.64 -20.56 -10.87
N LEU A 84 9.16 -20.65 -9.63
CA LEU A 84 10.59 -20.59 -9.35
C LEU A 84 11.33 -21.73 -10.07
N GLU A 85 10.88 -22.97 -9.93
CA GLU A 85 11.46 -24.17 -10.57
C GLU A 85 11.43 -24.17 -12.11
N ASN A 86 10.59 -23.33 -12.72
CA ASN A 86 10.45 -23.27 -14.18
C ASN A 86 10.85 -21.92 -14.80
N CYS A 87 11.34 -20.98 -13.98
CA CYS A 87 11.82 -19.70 -14.51
C CYS A 87 13.05 -19.90 -15.42
N PRO A 88 13.46 -18.88 -16.20
CA PRO A 88 14.60 -19.01 -17.12
C PRO A 88 15.88 -19.41 -16.37
N THR A 89 16.62 -20.41 -16.87
CA THR A 89 17.85 -20.89 -16.21
C THR A 89 19.03 -19.93 -16.36
N GLY A 90 18.96 -19.02 -17.33
CA GLY A 90 19.89 -17.91 -17.52
C GLY A 90 19.55 -16.63 -16.74
N LEU A 91 18.61 -16.70 -15.79
CA LEU A 91 18.24 -15.58 -14.94
C LEU A 91 19.39 -15.25 -13.97
N GLU A 92 19.76 -13.98 -13.89
CA GLU A 92 20.81 -13.40 -13.05
C GLU A 92 20.22 -12.65 -11.83
N GLU A 93 19.04 -12.03 -12.00
CA GLU A 93 18.32 -11.30 -10.94
C GLU A 93 16.80 -11.59 -10.98
N LEU A 94 16.24 -11.91 -9.81
CA LEU A 94 14.81 -12.11 -9.59
C LEU A 94 14.31 -11.31 -8.39
N VAL A 95 13.40 -10.37 -8.63
CA VAL A 95 12.61 -9.70 -7.59
C VAL A 95 11.15 -10.15 -7.71
N PHE A 96 10.61 -10.86 -6.72
CA PHE A 96 9.27 -11.46 -6.79
C PHE A 96 8.40 -11.14 -5.56
N GLY A 97 7.63 -10.05 -5.66
CA GLY A 97 6.76 -9.55 -4.59
C GLY A 97 5.39 -10.21 -4.55
N VAL A 98 5.29 -11.37 -3.90
CA VAL A 98 4.03 -12.14 -3.79
C VAL A 98 3.71 -12.51 -2.35
N LYS A 99 2.43 -12.58 -2.00
CA LYS A 99 2.00 -13.14 -0.72
C LYS A 99 1.68 -14.62 -0.90
N VAL A 100 2.34 -15.48 -0.14
CA VAL A 100 2.02 -16.90 -0.12
C VAL A 100 0.94 -17.16 0.94
N LYS A 101 -0.04 -17.96 0.57
CA LYS A 101 -1.14 -18.39 1.43
C LYS A 101 -1.55 -19.82 1.07
N GLY A 102 -1.77 -20.68 2.06
CA GLY A 102 -2.20 -22.07 1.81
C GLY A 102 -3.71 -22.24 1.59
N ASP A 103 -4.52 -21.23 1.92
CA ASP A 103 -5.99 -21.24 1.87
C ASP A 103 -6.57 -20.72 0.54
N GLN A 104 -5.78 -20.72 -0.53
CA GLN A 104 -6.18 -20.10 -1.80
C GLN A 104 -7.15 -20.97 -2.62
N PRO A 105 -8.01 -20.36 -3.45
CA PRO A 105 -8.85 -21.10 -4.37
C PRO A 105 -7.99 -21.90 -5.38
N PRO A 106 -8.45 -23.06 -5.88
CA PRO A 106 -7.64 -23.96 -6.73
C PRO A 106 -6.98 -23.27 -7.93
N GLU A 107 -7.65 -22.28 -8.52
CA GLU A 107 -7.19 -21.48 -9.65
C GLU A 107 -5.93 -20.62 -9.37
N LEU A 108 -5.62 -20.37 -8.08
CA LEU A 108 -4.42 -19.67 -7.61
C LEU A 108 -3.41 -20.61 -6.93
N CYS A 109 -3.75 -21.90 -6.80
CA CYS A 109 -2.91 -22.90 -6.15
C CYS A 109 -1.93 -23.61 -7.10
N SER A 110 -2.20 -23.66 -8.40
CA SER A 110 -1.32 -24.29 -9.38
C SER A 110 -1.17 -23.46 -10.65
N LEU A 111 0.02 -23.54 -11.24
CA LEU A 111 0.30 -23.13 -12.62
C LEU A 111 0.08 -24.33 -13.53
N TYR A 112 -0.52 -24.11 -14.69
CA TYR A 112 -0.59 -25.14 -15.72
C TYR A 112 0.67 -25.13 -16.59
N ILE A 113 1.52 -26.14 -16.41
CA ILE A 113 2.68 -26.39 -17.27
C ILE A 113 2.28 -27.46 -18.31
N PRO A 114 2.46 -27.24 -19.63
CA PRO A 114 2.10 -28.23 -20.64
C PRO A 114 2.79 -29.59 -20.45
N SER A 115 2.01 -30.66 -20.55
CA SER A 115 2.42 -32.04 -20.24
C SER A 115 3.66 -32.58 -20.97
N GLU A 116 4.06 -31.99 -22.10
CA GLU A 116 5.31 -32.33 -22.79
C GLU A 116 6.56 -32.01 -21.95
N GLN A 117 6.47 -31.13 -20.94
CA GLN A 117 7.55 -30.84 -19.99
C GLN A 117 7.50 -31.69 -18.71
N GLU A 118 6.41 -32.42 -18.45
CA GLU A 118 6.26 -33.20 -17.21
C GLU A 118 7.06 -34.51 -17.18
N GLN A 119 7.50 -35.01 -18.34
CA GLN A 119 8.24 -36.28 -18.42
C GLN A 119 9.72 -36.16 -18.03
N SER A 120 10.21 -34.94 -17.76
CA SER A 120 11.52 -34.68 -17.18
C SER A 120 11.43 -33.72 -16.00
N ARG A 121 10.72 -34.11 -14.93
CA ARG A 121 10.66 -33.41 -13.62
C ARG A 121 11.99 -33.46 -12.83
N SER A 122 13.14 -33.45 -13.49
CA SER A 122 14.36 -32.94 -12.87
C SER A 122 14.16 -31.44 -12.64
N THR A 123 14.23 -30.98 -11.40
CA THR A 123 14.14 -29.55 -11.10
C THR A 123 15.22 -28.80 -11.85
N ARG A 124 14.87 -27.66 -12.45
CA ARG A 124 15.85 -26.85 -13.17
C ARG A 124 16.79 -26.22 -12.16
N THR A 125 18.08 -26.21 -12.47
CA THR A 125 19.07 -25.46 -11.71
C THR A 125 19.19 -24.05 -12.30
N HIS A 126 19.46 -23.09 -11.43
CA HIS A 126 19.62 -21.68 -11.76
C HIS A 126 21.03 -21.21 -11.36
N PRO A 127 22.09 -21.81 -11.95
CA PRO A 127 23.48 -21.54 -11.55
C PRO A 127 23.94 -20.11 -11.85
N HIS A 128 23.16 -19.35 -12.62
CA HIS A 128 23.41 -17.95 -12.96
C HIS A 128 22.70 -16.95 -12.04
N LEU A 129 21.75 -17.39 -11.20
CA LEU A 129 20.96 -16.49 -10.37
C LEU A 129 21.83 -15.96 -9.23
N ARG A 130 22.16 -14.66 -9.27
CA ARG A 130 23.03 -13.96 -8.32
C ARG A 130 22.22 -13.21 -7.26
N ILE A 131 21.07 -12.65 -7.63
CA ILE A 131 20.21 -11.86 -6.74
C ILE A 131 18.81 -12.48 -6.71
N LEU A 132 18.33 -12.81 -5.51
CA LEU A 132 16.95 -13.22 -5.26
C LEU A 132 16.35 -12.33 -4.17
N SER A 133 15.33 -11.55 -4.51
CA SER A 133 14.63 -10.65 -3.59
C SER A 133 13.14 -11.00 -3.56
N LEU A 134 12.62 -11.29 -2.37
CA LEU A 134 11.27 -11.81 -2.18
C LEU A 134 10.45 -10.86 -1.29
N PRO A 135 10.12 -9.62 -1.73
CA PRO A 135 9.57 -8.56 -0.88
C PRO A 135 8.10 -8.77 -0.43
N GLY A 136 7.51 -9.95 -0.66
CA GLY A 136 6.22 -10.34 -0.09
C GLY A 136 6.36 -11.41 1.00
N ALA A 137 5.30 -11.66 1.77
CA ALA A 137 5.38 -12.57 2.92
C ALA A 137 5.02 -14.00 2.53
N MET A 138 5.78 -14.97 3.04
CA MET A 138 5.54 -16.39 2.83
C MET A 138 4.77 -17.07 3.97
N ASN A 139 4.58 -16.41 5.12
CA ASN A 139 3.67 -16.80 6.21
C ASN A 139 3.75 -18.28 6.67
N GLY A 140 4.93 -18.87 6.77
CA GLY A 140 5.10 -20.26 7.18
C GLY A 140 5.24 -21.26 6.02
N TYR A 141 5.18 -20.80 4.77
CA TYR A 141 5.36 -21.63 3.56
C TYR A 141 6.78 -21.51 2.95
N GLU A 142 7.72 -20.88 3.66
CA GLU A 142 9.08 -20.60 3.19
C GLU A 142 9.82 -21.88 2.76
N GLU A 143 9.78 -22.90 3.62
CA GLU A 143 10.42 -24.20 3.37
C GLU A 143 9.75 -24.92 2.20
N GLN A 144 8.42 -24.88 2.11
CA GLN A 144 7.65 -25.51 1.02
C GLN A 144 7.93 -24.85 -0.34
N VAL A 145 8.24 -23.55 -0.36
CA VAL A 145 8.49 -22.80 -1.61
C VAL A 145 9.96 -22.86 -2.04
N LEU A 146 10.91 -22.75 -1.10
CA LEU A 146 12.33 -22.56 -1.42
C LEU A 146 13.22 -23.79 -1.16
N ALA A 147 12.83 -24.66 -0.24
CA ALA A 147 13.66 -25.75 0.29
C ALA A 147 12.97 -27.12 0.31
N ALA A 148 11.93 -27.31 -0.53
CA ALA A 148 11.11 -28.51 -0.52
C ALA A 148 11.85 -29.74 -1.08
N GLY A 149 12.38 -30.56 -0.17
CA GLY A 149 13.03 -31.84 -0.47
C GLY A 149 14.43 -31.71 -1.08
N GLU A 150 15.00 -32.84 -1.49
CA GLU A 150 16.38 -33.00 -2.03
C GLU A 150 16.64 -32.27 -3.36
N ASN A 151 15.68 -31.50 -3.85
CA ASN A 151 15.65 -30.82 -5.14
C ASN A 151 15.09 -29.39 -5.03
N GLY A 152 15.00 -28.83 -3.82
CA GLY A 152 14.42 -27.51 -3.56
C GLY A 152 15.12 -26.40 -4.35
N PHE A 153 14.36 -25.37 -4.75
CA PHE A 153 14.82 -24.30 -5.65
C PHE A 153 16.19 -23.69 -5.27
N LEU A 154 16.41 -23.38 -3.98
CA LEU A 154 17.68 -22.80 -3.52
C LEU A 154 18.90 -23.74 -3.72
N GLN A 155 18.70 -25.05 -3.67
CA GLN A 155 19.76 -26.05 -3.89
C GLN A 155 20.26 -26.03 -5.35
N GLY A 156 19.41 -25.61 -6.29
CA GLY A 156 19.78 -25.38 -7.69
C GLY A 156 20.44 -24.02 -7.97
N CYS A 157 20.48 -23.10 -7.00
CA CYS A 157 20.93 -21.71 -7.17
C CYS A 157 22.41 -21.51 -6.77
N THR A 158 23.32 -22.31 -7.33
CA THR A 158 24.75 -22.33 -6.93
C THR A 158 25.54 -21.03 -7.18
N GLY A 159 24.96 -20.09 -7.94
CA GLY A 159 25.53 -18.76 -8.22
C GLY A 159 25.03 -17.64 -7.30
N LEU A 160 24.20 -17.94 -6.29
CA LEU A 160 23.54 -16.93 -5.46
C LEU A 160 24.55 -16.13 -4.65
N GLU A 161 24.52 -14.81 -4.79
CA GLU A 161 25.37 -13.86 -4.07
C GLU A 161 24.58 -13.08 -3.02
N VAL A 162 23.33 -12.72 -3.33
CA VAL A 162 22.44 -11.92 -2.49
C VAL A 162 21.08 -12.59 -2.38
N LEU A 163 20.62 -12.74 -1.14
CA LEU A 163 19.26 -13.18 -0.82
C LEU A 163 18.59 -12.14 0.07
N GLU A 164 17.50 -11.56 -0.42
CA GLU A 164 16.75 -10.47 0.22
C GLU A 164 15.36 -10.91 0.65
N SER A 165 15.07 -10.66 1.93
CA SER A 165 13.78 -10.86 2.59
C SER A 165 13.01 -9.52 2.61
N PRO A 166 11.67 -9.49 2.70
CA PRO A 166 10.96 -8.23 2.93
C PRO A 166 11.48 -7.60 4.21
N ASN A 167 11.80 -6.31 4.13
CA ASN A 167 12.06 -5.48 5.29
C ASN A 167 10.75 -4.83 5.77
N ASP A 168 9.71 -5.64 5.96
CA ASP A 168 8.44 -5.14 6.53
C ASP A 168 8.65 -4.88 8.01
N ALA A 169 8.72 -3.60 8.38
CA ALA A 169 8.96 -3.15 9.75
C ALA A 169 7.91 -3.65 10.77
N ASN A 170 6.78 -4.19 10.30
CA ASN A 170 5.75 -4.79 11.14
C ASN A 170 5.88 -6.32 11.27
N LEU A 171 6.59 -7.00 10.37
CA LEU A 171 6.88 -8.43 10.47
C LEU A 171 8.20 -8.62 11.23
N ARG A 172 8.11 -8.90 12.54
CA ARG A 172 9.28 -9.05 13.45
C ARG A 172 10.25 -10.17 13.09
N ASN A 173 9.91 -11.03 12.12
CA ASN A 173 10.67 -12.22 11.75
C ASN A 173 11.28 -12.03 10.36
N TYR A 174 12.61 -12.06 10.28
CA TYR A 174 13.33 -12.10 9.01
C TYR A 174 13.34 -13.56 8.55
N TRP A 175 12.23 -13.98 7.94
CA TRP A 175 11.94 -15.39 7.69
C TRP A 175 13.05 -16.16 6.97
N ILE A 176 13.85 -15.50 6.12
CA ILE A 176 15.03 -16.11 5.48
C ILE A 176 16.18 -16.38 6.46
N THR A 177 16.53 -15.43 7.35
CA THR A 177 17.64 -15.61 8.30
C THR A 177 17.25 -16.49 9.48
N ASP A 178 15.98 -16.49 9.85
CA ASP A 178 15.51 -17.13 11.08
C ASP A 178 15.22 -18.62 10.82
N ASN A 179 14.77 -18.96 9.60
CA ASN A 179 14.53 -20.34 9.19
C ASN A 179 15.83 -21.18 9.16
N VAL A 180 15.81 -22.33 9.83
CA VAL A 180 16.97 -23.23 9.94
C VAL A 180 17.18 -24.03 8.65
N VAL A 181 16.10 -24.51 8.02
CA VAL A 181 16.17 -25.36 6.82
C VAL A 181 16.76 -24.58 5.64
N ILE A 182 16.31 -23.34 5.41
CA ILE A 182 16.87 -22.44 4.39
C ILE A 182 18.34 -22.17 4.64
N ARG A 183 18.75 -21.90 5.89
CA ARG A 183 20.17 -21.71 6.24
C ARG A 183 21.02 -22.95 5.97
N ASN A 184 20.51 -24.15 6.28
CA ASN A 184 21.22 -25.40 6.03
C ASN A 184 21.44 -25.60 4.52
N VAL A 185 20.37 -25.47 3.70
CA VAL A 185 20.45 -25.55 2.23
C VAL A 185 21.45 -24.53 1.65
N LEU A 186 21.43 -23.29 2.16
CA LEU A 186 22.40 -22.26 1.74
C LEU A 186 23.83 -22.56 2.18
N SER A 187 24.04 -23.31 3.27
CA SER A 187 25.38 -23.69 3.75
C SER A 187 25.96 -24.93 3.06
N GLU A 188 25.09 -25.84 2.61
CA GLU A 188 25.49 -27.10 1.97
C GLU A 188 25.67 -26.97 0.45
N GLY A 189 24.83 -26.17 -0.23
CA GLY A 189 24.80 -26.09 -1.69
C GLY A 189 25.77 -25.08 -2.34
N LEU A 190 26.36 -24.17 -1.56
CA LEU A 190 27.05 -22.99 -2.12
C LEU A 190 28.55 -22.97 -1.82
N ALA A 191 29.34 -22.85 -2.89
CA ALA A 191 30.80 -22.77 -2.83
C ALA A 191 31.34 -21.48 -2.18
N ARG A 192 30.47 -20.51 -1.86
CA ARG A 192 30.78 -19.25 -1.19
C ARG A 192 29.64 -18.87 -0.24
N PRO A 193 29.93 -18.22 0.91
CA PRO A 193 28.88 -17.69 1.77
C PRO A 193 28.04 -16.64 1.05
N VAL A 194 26.72 -16.82 1.04
CA VAL A 194 25.75 -15.87 0.46
C VAL A 194 25.57 -14.67 1.38
N ALA A 195 25.58 -13.46 0.83
CA ALA A 195 25.26 -12.26 1.58
C ALA A 195 23.75 -12.13 1.75
N VAL A 196 23.21 -12.73 2.81
CA VAL A 196 21.79 -12.56 3.18
C VAL A 196 21.58 -11.11 3.66
N ARG A 197 20.79 -10.33 2.91
CA ARG A 197 20.50 -8.92 3.18
C ARG A 197 19.08 -8.76 3.72
N GLY A 198 18.95 -8.75 5.03
CA GLY A 198 17.93 -7.97 5.75
C GLY A 198 18.58 -6.76 6.42
N LYS A 199 17.81 -5.79 6.94
CA LYS A 199 18.36 -4.77 7.84
C LYS A 199 18.63 -5.36 9.23
N VAL A 200 19.61 -6.27 9.31
CA VAL A 200 20.24 -6.61 10.58
C VAL A 200 21.02 -5.38 11.05
N LEU A 201 20.47 -4.68 12.03
CA LEU A 201 21.23 -3.75 12.88
C LEU A 201 22.43 -4.54 13.45
N LYS A 202 23.64 -4.22 12.98
CA LYS A 202 24.88 -4.91 13.39
C LYS A 202 24.97 -4.95 14.92
N ARG A 203 24.92 -6.14 15.51
CA ARG A 203 25.49 -6.40 16.84
C ARG A 203 26.85 -7.05 16.68
N PHE A 204 27.90 -6.28 16.99
CA PHE A 204 29.16 -6.84 17.44
C PHE A 204 29.08 -7.06 18.95
N CYS A 205 29.34 -8.28 19.41
CA CYS A 205 29.77 -8.55 20.79
C CYS A 205 30.94 -9.54 20.76
N ALA A 206 32.15 -9.02 20.97
CA ALA A 206 33.21 -9.71 21.71
C ALA A 206 33.18 -9.14 23.14
N SER A 207 33.56 -9.81 24.24
CA SER A 207 34.01 -11.18 24.56
C SER A 207 33.58 -11.47 26.03
N ALA A 208 33.82 -12.61 26.69
CA ALA A 208 34.61 -13.82 26.42
C ALA A 208 33.78 -15.07 26.87
N GLU A 209 34.24 -16.19 27.43
CA GLU A 209 35.56 -16.70 27.87
C GLU A 209 35.60 -18.24 27.77
N ASP A 210 36.81 -18.80 27.67
CA ASP A 210 37.06 -20.23 27.54
C ASP A 210 36.89 -20.96 28.90
N THR A 211 35.89 -21.84 29.00
CA THR A 211 35.77 -22.81 30.11
C THR A 211 35.31 -24.17 29.59
N GLY A 212 36.24 -24.94 29.04
CA GLY A 212 36.00 -26.31 28.60
C GLY A 212 35.67 -27.29 29.75
N LEU A 213 34.39 -27.40 30.11
CA LEU A 213 33.81 -28.55 30.81
C LEU A 213 32.42 -28.88 30.23
N PRO A 214 32.05 -30.17 30.09
CA PRO A 214 30.73 -30.56 29.61
C PRO A 214 29.65 -30.26 30.68
N PRO A 215 28.46 -29.72 30.30
CA PRO A 215 27.40 -29.43 31.25
C PRO A 215 26.73 -30.71 31.77
N ASP A 216 26.35 -30.67 33.05
CA ASP A 216 25.60 -31.74 33.72
C ASP A 216 24.16 -31.85 33.15
N PRO A 217 23.72 -33.04 32.68
CA PRO A 217 22.38 -33.23 32.13
C PRO A 217 21.24 -32.94 33.13
N ALA A 218 21.52 -32.86 34.44
CA ALA A 218 20.50 -32.57 35.45
C ALA A 218 19.99 -31.10 35.45
N GLN A 219 20.67 -30.14 34.80
CA GLN A 219 20.27 -28.72 34.85
C GLN A 219 19.47 -28.23 33.62
N GLN A 220 19.39 -29.00 32.53
CA GLN A 220 18.79 -28.53 31.28
C GLN A 220 17.27 -28.29 31.35
N GLN A 221 16.55 -28.96 32.24
CA GLN A 221 15.08 -28.83 32.34
C GLN A 221 14.59 -27.60 33.11
N GLN A 222 15.45 -26.91 33.87
CA GLN A 222 15.09 -25.66 34.58
C GLN A 222 15.58 -24.39 33.87
N GLN A 223 16.61 -24.50 33.03
CA GLN A 223 17.10 -23.37 32.23
C GLN A 223 16.18 -23.08 31.03
N GLN A 224 15.58 -24.08 30.38
CA GLN A 224 14.69 -23.84 29.23
C GLN A 224 13.49 -22.94 29.56
N SER A 225 12.81 -23.16 30.69
CA SER A 225 11.70 -22.30 31.13
C SER A 225 12.15 -20.87 31.47
N THR A 226 13.37 -20.72 31.99
CA THR A 226 13.93 -19.40 32.36
C THR A 226 14.37 -18.63 31.11
N VAL A 227 14.97 -19.31 30.12
CA VAL A 227 15.39 -18.72 28.85
C VAL A 227 14.18 -18.30 28.01
N VAL A 228 13.08 -19.06 27.99
CA VAL A 228 11.84 -18.61 27.30
C VAL A 228 11.26 -17.37 27.97
N TYR A 229 11.18 -17.33 29.31
CA TYR A 229 10.65 -16.16 30.02
C TYR A 229 11.56 -14.93 29.89
N GLN A 230 12.89 -15.12 29.88
CA GLN A 230 13.86 -14.06 29.64
C GLN A 230 13.86 -13.59 28.18
N MET A 231 13.74 -14.49 27.20
CA MET A 231 13.54 -14.09 25.79
C MET A 231 12.25 -13.29 25.64
N GLN A 232 11.14 -13.70 26.25
CA GLN A 232 9.87 -13.01 26.13
C GLN A 232 9.88 -11.64 26.84
N GLN A 233 10.58 -11.51 27.98
CA GLN A 233 10.85 -10.21 28.61
C GLN A 233 11.85 -9.37 27.81
N GLN A 234 12.81 -9.99 27.13
CA GLN A 234 13.80 -9.30 26.29
C GLN A 234 13.18 -8.85 24.95
N GLU A 235 12.21 -9.58 24.39
CA GLU A 235 11.34 -9.19 23.27
C GLU A 235 10.39 -8.03 23.62
N GLN A 236 9.99 -7.91 24.89
CA GLN A 236 9.27 -6.75 25.41
C GLN A 236 10.23 -5.60 25.77
N ALA A 237 11.50 -5.90 26.07
CA ALA A 237 12.56 -4.91 26.31
C ALA A 237 13.27 -4.43 25.02
N VAL A 238 13.00 -5.04 23.85
CA VAL A 238 13.16 -4.37 22.53
C VAL A 238 12.00 -3.37 22.40
N GLN A 239 12.02 -2.39 23.32
CA GLN A 239 11.00 -1.36 23.43
C GLN A 239 10.95 -0.54 22.16
N GLU A 240 9.74 -0.03 21.89
CA GLU A 240 9.47 0.95 20.85
C GLU A 240 10.55 2.03 20.87
N VAL A 241 11.36 2.11 19.80
CA VAL A 241 12.22 3.29 19.60
C VAL A 241 11.30 4.49 19.63
N ASP A 242 11.54 5.38 20.58
CA ASP A 242 10.71 6.57 20.82
C ASP A 242 10.35 7.21 19.47
N PRO A 243 9.05 7.43 19.17
CA PRO A 243 8.63 8.00 17.90
C PRO A 243 9.38 9.29 17.53
N SER A 244 9.83 10.08 18.52
CA SER A 244 10.66 11.27 18.30
C SER A 244 12.07 10.93 17.80
N VAL A 245 12.76 9.96 18.41
CA VAL A 245 14.08 9.48 17.97
C VAL A 245 14.01 8.85 16.58
N ARG A 246 12.93 8.13 16.28
CA ARG A 246 12.68 7.60 14.93
C ARG A 246 12.46 8.71 13.91
N ASP A 247 11.72 9.76 14.26
CA ASP A 247 11.47 10.92 13.39
C ASP A 247 12.75 11.73 13.14
N GLU A 248 13.59 11.91 14.16
CA GLU A 248 14.90 12.56 14.06
C GLU A 248 15.83 11.80 13.10
N LEU A 249 16.04 10.49 13.30
CA LEU A 249 16.90 9.67 12.43
C LEU A 249 16.41 9.60 10.98
N LEU A 250 15.09 9.59 10.75
CA LEU A 250 14.51 9.64 9.40
C LEU A 250 14.67 11.03 8.77
N SER A 251 14.51 12.11 9.54
CA SER A 251 14.77 13.48 9.11
C SER A 251 16.24 13.69 8.70
N GLU A 252 17.19 13.27 9.55
CA GLU A 252 18.62 13.32 9.24
C GLU A 252 18.96 12.52 7.97
N SER A 253 18.37 11.33 7.81
CA SER A 253 18.53 10.52 6.60
C SER A 253 18.07 11.26 5.34
N ILE A 254 16.97 12.02 5.43
CA ILE A 254 16.45 12.82 4.31
C ILE A 254 17.38 13.97 3.96
N LEU A 255 17.82 14.73 4.96
CA LEU A 255 18.75 15.84 4.76
C LEU A 255 20.13 15.38 4.26
N ALA A 256 20.62 14.22 4.69
CA ALA A 256 21.88 13.64 4.23
C ALA A 256 21.83 13.23 2.75
N ILE A 257 20.73 12.63 2.28
CA ILE A 257 20.53 12.32 0.85
C ILE A 257 20.42 13.62 0.03
N GLN A 258 19.69 14.64 0.53
CA GLN A 258 19.64 15.96 -0.09
C GLN A 258 21.04 16.59 -0.26
N ALA A 259 21.87 16.58 0.80
CA ALA A 259 23.23 17.09 0.77
C ALA A 259 24.13 16.31 -0.22
N THR A 260 24.00 14.99 -0.26
CA THR A 260 24.71 14.13 -1.24
C THR A 260 24.33 14.49 -2.68
N ASN A 261 23.04 14.73 -2.93
CA ASN A 261 22.52 15.16 -4.24
C ASN A 261 22.95 16.57 -4.65
N GLN A 262 23.36 17.44 -3.72
CA GLN A 262 23.91 18.77 -4.04
C GLN A 262 25.38 18.68 -4.49
N ILE A 263 26.14 17.69 -4.01
CA ILE A 263 27.56 17.50 -4.34
C ILE A 263 27.75 16.82 -5.71
N SER A 264 26.79 16.00 -6.14
CA SER A 264 26.83 15.30 -7.42
C SER A 264 26.51 16.23 -8.62
N GLU A 265 27.53 16.86 -9.20
CA GLU A 265 27.38 17.64 -10.44
C GLU A 265 26.92 16.80 -11.65
N THR A 266 27.23 15.49 -11.67
CA THR A 266 27.08 14.66 -12.88
C THR A 266 25.76 13.93 -12.97
N ARG A 267 25.09 13.66 -11.84
CA ARG A 267 23.69 13.20 -11.79
C ARG A 267 23.02 13.73 -10.53
N LYS A 268 22.01 14.59 -10.71
CA LYS A 268 20.98 14.81 -9.69
C LYS A 268 20.08 13.57 -9.67
N GLU A 269 20.31 12.68 -8.72
CA GLU A 269 19.37 11.58 -8.46
C GLU A 269 18.10 12.18 -7.85
N ALA A 270 17.12 12.46 -8.71
CA ALA A 270 15.84 12.98 -8.25
C ALA A 270 15.20 11.98 -7.28
N TRP A 271 14.53 12.51 -6.25
CA TRP A 271 13.74 11.77 -5.29
C TRP A 271 12.44 11.27 -5.94
N HIS A 272 12.58 10.31 -6.84
CA HIS A 272 11.49 9.83 -7.70
C HIS A 272 10.29 9.31 -6.88
N THR A 273 10.52 8.68 -5.73
CA THR A 273 9.46 8.23 -4.82
C THR A 273 9.98 8.17 -3.39
N ILE A 274 9.23 8.78 -2.45
CA ILE A 274 9.42 8.63 -1.01
C ILE A 274 8.17 7.97 -0.44
N ALA A 275 8.34 6.89 0.32
CA ALA A 275 7.30 6.33 1.17
C ALA A 275 7.82 6.29 2.61
N VAL A 276 7.16 6.98 3.55
CA VAL A 276 7.58 7.00 4.96
C VAL A 276 6.47 6.48 5.86
N HIS A 277 6.78 5.46 6.65
CA HIS A 277 5.89 4.96 7.70
C HIS A 277 6.24 5.60 9.04
N GLY A 278 5.23 6.17 9.71
CA GLY A 278 5.41 6.83 11.02
C GLY A 278 6.14 8.17 10.90
N ALA A 279 6.01 8.88 9.78
CA ALA A 279 6.60 10.22 9.62
C ALA A 279 6.09 11.17 10.70
N GLY A 280 6.99 11.90 11.36
CA GLY A 280 6.65 12.91 12.34
C GLY A 280 6.92 14.34 11.84
N PRO A 281 6.87 15.33 12.75
CA PRO A 281 7.13 16.73 12.45
C PRO A 281 8.47 16.98 11.73
N LEU A 282 9.56 16.34 12.18
CA LEU A 282 10.91 16.55 11.66
C LEU A 282 11.04 15.99 10.24
N VAL A 283 10.57 14.76 10.00
CA VAL A 283 10.54 14.19 8.64
C VAL A 283 9.75 15.08 7.69
N ALA A 284 8.55 15.53 8.08
CA ALA A 284 7.74 16.36 7.19
C ALA A 284 8.38 17.73 6.93
N GLN A 285 9.04 18.32 7.93
CA GLN A 285 9.81 19.55 7.78
C GLN A 285 11.03 19.36 6.87
N ALA A 286 11.75 18.24 6.97
CA ALA A 286 12.87 17.88 6.09
C ALA A 286 12.41 17.71 4.63
N ILE A 287 11.30 17.00 4.40
CA ILE A 287 10.70 16.85 3.06
C ILE A 287 10.29 18.20 2.47
N ALA A 288 9.70 19.09 3.28
CA ALA A 288 9.32 20.44 2.86
C ALA A 288 10.55 21.29 2.47
N LEU A 289 11.63 21.25 3.27
CA LEU A 289 12.90 21.93 2.97
C LEU A 289 13.58 21.37 1.71
N THR A 290 13.65 20.04 1.59
CA THR A 290 14.18 19.35 0.39
C THR A 290 13.41 19.80 -0.85
N SER A 291 12.08 19.87 -0.76
CA SER A 291 11.22 20.29 -1.87
C SER A 291 11.38 21.77 -2.25
N PHE A 292 11.67 22.63 -1.26
CA PHE A 292 11.93 24.05 -1.50
C PHE A 292 13.26 24.29 -2.22
N GLU A 293 14.33 23.62 -1.79
CA GLU A 293 15.67 23.72 -2.39
C GLU A 293 15.78 22.96 -3.72
N GLN A 294 15.17 21.77 -3.81
CA GLN A 294 15.23 20.87 -4.97
C GLN A 294 13.85 20.71 -5.60
N GLN A 295 13.36 21.77 -6.24
CA GLN A 295 12.00 21.87 -6.80
C GLN A 295 11.59 20.74 -7.75
N ASP A 296 12.59 20.10 -8.40
CA ASP A 296 12.40 18.98 -9.34
C ASP A 296 12.81 17.61 -8.79
N ALA A 297 13.16 17.51 -7.51
CA ALA A 297 13.53 16.24 -6.89
C ALA A 297 12.32 15.33 -6.66
N LEU A 298 11.30 15.82 -5.94
CA LEU A 298 10.24 14.98 -5.40
C LEU A 298 9.14 14.73 -6.44
N VAL A 299 9.01 13.48 -6.91
CA VAL A 299 8.00 13.09 -7.92
C VAL A 299 6.81 12.34 -7.32
N ALA A 300 7.01 11.53 -6.28
CA ALA A 300 5.93 10.87 -5.55
C ALA A 300 6.22 10.83 -4.05
N LEU A 301 5.19 11.04 -3.24
CA LEU A 301 5.27 11.00 -1.78
C LEU A 301 4.06 10.28 -1.18
N ASP A 302 4.32 9.31 -0.32
CA ASP A 302 3.34 8.51 0.41
C ASP A 302 3.65 8.55 1.91
N LEU A 303 2.83 9.26 2.67
CA LEU A 303 2.94 9.36 4.13
C LEU A 303 2.01 8.32 4.77
N ILE A 304 2.60 7.28 5.33
CA ILE A 304 1.88 6.15 5.95
C ILE A 304 1.92 6.33 7.47
N ASP A 305 0.75 6.37 8.09
CA ASP A 305 0.56 6.56 9.53
C ASP A 305 1.38 7.73 10.11
N PRO A 306 1.35 8.92 9.49
CA PRO A 306 2.07 10.08 10.01
C PRO A 306 1.55 10.48 11.40
N ARG A 307 2.46 10.77 12.33
CA ARG A 307 2.18 11.09 13.73
C ARG A 307 2.68 12.49 14.05
N GLY A 308 1.77 13.46 14.19
CA GLY A 308 2.13 14.85 14.46
C GLY A 308 2.53 15.67 13.22
N VAL A 309 2.47 15.10 12.02
CA VAL A 309 2.56 15.89 10.78
C VAL A 309 1.34 16.82 10.72
N THR A 310 1.61 18.13 10.71
CA THR A 310 0.59 19.17 10.74
C THR A 310 0.07 19.49 9.33
N SER A 311 -1.08 20.14 9.29
CA SER A 311 -1.62 20.75 8.07
C SER A 311 -0.64 21.73 7.41
N THR A 312 0.08 22.53 8.20
CA THR A 312 1.14 23.43 7.71
C THR A 312 2.23 22.68 6.96
N HIS A 313 2.69 21.52 7.44
CA HIS A 313 3.71 20.74 6.73
C HIS A 313 3.18 20.22 5.39
N ILE A 314 1.94 19.70 5.34
CA ILE A 314 1.30 19.26 4.09
C ILE A 314 1.23 20.43 3.11
N GLN A 315 0.77 21.60 3.57
CA GLN A 315 0.65 22.79 2.71
C GLN A 315 2.01 23.26 2.18
N GLN A 316 3.07 23.26 3.00
CA GLN A 316 4.44 23.58 2.56
C GLN A 316 4.92 22.62 1.47
N ILE A 317 4.72 21.30 1.64
CA ILE A 317 5.07 20.29 0.63
C ILE A 317 4.33 20.57 -0.68
N LEU A 318 3.00 20.76 -0.66
CA LEU A 318 2.21 21.04 -1.87
C LEU A 318 2.59 22.37 -2.56
N VAL A 319 3.01 23.39 -1.80
CA VAL A 319 3.48 24.67 -2.35
C VAL A 319 4.87 24.57 -2.98
N HIS A 320 5.77 23.74 -2.44
CA HIS A 320 7.17 23.71 -2.87
C HIS A 320 7.51 22.61 -3.88
N SER A 321 6.86 21.43 -3.84
CA SER A 321 7.21 20.29 -4.68
C SER A 321 6.66 20.41 -6.11
N LYS A 322 7.32 21.19 -6.98
CA LYS A 322 6.84 21.47 -8.36
C LYS A 322 6.70 20.22 -9.25
N SER A 323 7.63 19.27 -9.12
CA SER A 323 7.61 18.04 -9.89
C SER A 323 6.75 16.90 -9.31
N LEU A 324 6.01 17.15 -8.23
CA LEU A 324 5.17 16.16 -7.54
C LEU A 324 3.99 15.72 -8.42
N ARG A 325 3.85 14.41 -8.63
CA ARG A 325 2.85 13.73 -9.46
C ARG A 325 1.89 12.85 -8.66
N CYS A 326 2.34 12.35 -7.51
CA CYS A 326 1.54 11.56 -6.59
C CYS A 326 1.76 12.06 -5.17
N PHE A 327 0.69 12.38 -4.45
CA PHE A 327 0.72 12.71 -3.03
C PHE A 327 -0.37 11.94 -2.30
N GLU A 328 0.03 11.00 -1.44
CA GLU A 328 -0.88 10.21 -0.62
C GLU A 328 -0.58 10.39 0.87
N VAL A 329 -1.64 10.54 1.67
CA VAL A 329 -1.61 10.52 3.15
C VAL A 329 -2.53 9.40 3.61
N ARG A 330 -1.94 8.33 4.14
CA ARG A 330 -2.64 7.09 4.53
C ARG A 330 -2.57 6.92 6.04
N HIS A 331 -3.65 6.40 6.61
CA HIS A 331 -3.77 6.10 8.04
C HIS A 331 -4.29 4.68 8.19
N SER A 332 -3.61 3.87 9.01
CA SER A 332 -4.04 2.54 9.39
C SER A 332 -5.11 2.65 10.46
N ASP A 333 -6.35 2.77 10.00
CA ASP A 333 -7.55 2.58 10.83
C ASP A 333 -7.63 1.10 11.24
N THR A 334 -6.71 0.61 12.09
CA THR A 334 -6.66 -0.80 12.53
C THR A 334 -7.96 -1.19 13.22
N PRO A 335 -8.83 -2.01 12.60
CA PRO A 335 -10.22 -2.17 13.04
C PRO A 335 -10.37 -3.06 14.29
N GLY A 336 -9.25 -3.43 14.93
CA GLY A 336 -9.18 -4.28 16.12
C GLY A 336 -8.87 -3.55 17.43
N SER A 337 -8.58 -2.24 17.43
CA SER A 337 -8.40 -1.47 18.68
C SER A 337 -9.77 -1.11 19.29
N VAL A 338 -10.52 -2.14 19.68
CA VAL A 338 -11.92 -2.05 20.15
C VAL A 338 -12.02 -1.54 21.59
N THR A 339 -10.90 -1.42 22.30
CA THR A 339 -10.81 -0.66 23.55
C THR A 339 -10.43 0.79 23.24
N PRO A 340 -11.38 1.75 23.17
CA PRO A 340 -11.06 3.16 23.28
C PRO A 340 -10.45 3.38 24.66
N LEU A 341 -9.11 3.42 24.73
CA LEU A 341 -8.40 3.73 25.96
C LEU A 341 -8.88 5.09 26.48
N PRO A 342 -9.31 5.21 27.74
CA PRO A 342 -9.83 6.47 28.24
C PRO A 342 -8.75 7.56 28.19
N GLN A 343 -9.05 8.65 27.50
CA GLN A 343 -8.37 9.94 27.62
C GLN A 343 -6.94 10.06 27.05
N GLU A 344 -6.45 9.13 26.22
CA GLU A 344 -5.40 9.51 25.24
C GLU A 344 -5.99 10.60 24.33
N PRO A 345 -5.49 11.85 24.33
CA PRO A 345 -6.05 12.92 23.53
C PRO A 345 -5.80 12.59 22.06
N SER A 346 -6.85 12.09 21.39
CA SER A 346 -6.76 11.41 20.09
C SER A 346 -5.75 12.08 19.17
N LEU A 347 -4.58 11.45 19.01
CA LEU A 347 -3.41 12.03 18.33
C LEU A 347 -3.89 12.66 17.02
N ALA A 348 -3.73 13.98 16.92
CA ALA A 348 -4.43 14.77 15.92
C ALA A 348 -4.10 14.24 14.51
N ARG A 349 -5.08 13.58 13.90
CA ARG A 349 -4.92 12.87 12.62
C ARG A 349 -4.41 13.85 11.58
N THR A 350 -3.27 13.53 10.96
CA THR A 350 -2.67 14.33 9.89
C THR A 350 -3.66 14.50 8.74
N ARG A 351 -4.07 15.75 8.54
CA ARG A 351 -5.03 16.21 7.54
C ARG A 351 -4.73 17.66 7.20
N LEU A 352 -5.15 18.07 6.01
CA LEU A 352 -4.99 19.43 5.53
C LEU A 352 -6.19 20.28 5.96
N LEU A 353 -5.98 21.31 6.76
CA LEU A 353 -7.04 22.21 7.21
C LEU A 353 -7.32 23.25 6.14
N ALA A 354 -8.61 23.50 5.87
CA ALA A 354 -9.03 24.51 4.90
C ALA A 354 -8.46 25.91 5.20
N THR A 355 -8.24 26.25 6.47
CA THR A 355 -7.58 27.51 6.89
C THR A 355 -6.19 27.67 6.27
N ASP A 356 -5.40 26.60 6.17
CA ASP A 356 -4.02 26.68 5.69
C ASP A 356 -3.96 26.64 4.15
N VAL A 357 -4.89 25.92 3.52
CA VAL A 357 -5.14 25.98 2.07
C VAL A 357 -5.47 27.41 1.63
N ILE A 358 -6.28 28.12 2.43
CA ILE A 358 -6.73 29.49 2.14
C ILE A 358 -5.68 30.54 2.53
N SER A 359 -4.95 30.33 3.63
CA SER A 359 -3.95 31.29 4.13
C SER A 359 -2.64 31.27 3.34
N SER A 360 -2.42 30.25 2.50
CA SER A 360 -1.27 30.20 1.61
C SER A 360 -1.27 31.36 0.62
N THR A 361 -0.17 32.11 0.59
CA THR A 361 -0.01 33.32 -0.23
C THR A 361 0.19 33.05 -1.72
N GLY A 362 0.20 31.78 -2.13
CA GLY A 362 0.33 31.34 -3.52
C GLY A 362 -0.50 30.10 -3.81
N SER A 363 -0.61 29.75 -5.09
CA SER A 363 -1.14 28.46 -5.50
C SER A 363 -0.20 27.32 -5.11
N TRP A 364 -0.72 26.10 -4.96
CA TRP A 364 0.14 24.91 -4.89
C TRP A 364 1.10 24.84 -6.08
N GLY A 365 2.36 24.49 -5.82
CA GLY A 365 3.42 24.42 -6.82
C GLY A 365 3.38 23.14 -7.66
N CYS A 366 2.76 22.08 -7.11
CA CYS A 366 2.62 20.75 -7.71
C CYS A 366 1.62 20.70 -8.89
N LEU A 367 1.73 21.60 -9.88
CA LEU A 367 0.84 21.64 -11.04
C LEU A 367 0.94 20.40 -11.96
N LEU A 368 1.92 19.51 -11.70
CA LEU A 368 2.07 18.22 -12.36
C LEU A 368 1.35 17.07 -11.64
N LEU A 369 0.60 17.35 -10.56
CA LEU A 369 -0.07 16.34 -9.75
C LEU A 369 -1.12 15.58 -10.58
N THR A 370 -0.96 14.25 -10.61
CA THR A 370 -1.84 13.30 -11.30
C THR A 370 -2.67 12.44 -10.34
N SER A 371 -2.17 12.22 -9.11
CA SER A 371 -2.91 11.56 -8.03
C SER A 371 -2.78 12.38 -6.75
N LEU A 372 -3.92 12.65 -6.10
CA LEU A 372 -4.02 13.34 -4.83
C LEU A 372 -4.94 12.56 -3.90
N HIS A 373 -4.41 12.15 -2.75
CA HIS A 373 -5.15 11.40 -1.74
C HIS A 373 -4.86 11.98 -0.36
N LEU A 374 -5.78 12.81 0.16
CA LEU A 374 -5.66 13.41 1.49
C LEU A 374 -7.02 13.74 2.10
N GLU A 375 -7.03 13.88 3.43
CA GLU A 375 -8.18 14.39 4.19
C GLU A 375 -8.12 15.93 4.20
N ILE A 376 -9.17 16.62 3.72
CA ILE A 376 -9.34 18.07 3.91
C ILE A 376 -10.35 18.30 5.03
N GLY A 377 -9.89 18.85 6.15
CA GLY A 377 -10.68 19.07 7.37
C GLY A 377 -10.85 20.54 7.74
N GLY A 378 -11.47 20.80 8.90
CA GLY A 378 -11.63 22.15 9.45
C GLY A 378 -12.60 23.04 8.67
N ILE A 379 -13.52 22.45 7.89
CA ILE A 379 -14.58 23.18 7.21
C ILE A 379 -15.82 23.14 8.10
N PRO A 380 -16.29 24.29 8.62
CA PRO A 380 -17.51 24.34 9.42
C PRO A 380 -18.70 23.83 8.60
N ARG A 381 -19.55 23.00 9.21
CA ARG A 381 -20.77 22.51 8.60
C ARG A 381 -21.94 22.61 9.56
N ALA A 382 -23.14 22.82 9.01
CA ALA A 382 -24.36 22.45 9.69
C ALA A 382 -24.30 20.93 9.91
N THR A 383 -24.07 20.52 11.15
CA THR A 383 -24.34 19.14 11.53
C THR A 383 -25.81 18.88 11.24
N THR A 384 -26.11 17.88 10.42
CA THR A 384 -27.44 17.25 10.49
C THR A 384 -27.58 16.67 11.89
N ALA A 385 -28.17 17.46 12.78
CA ALA A 385 -28.68 16.99 14.05
C ALA A 385 -29.66 15.86 13.72
N ASN A 386 -29.45 14.71 14.36
CA ASN A 386 -30.29 13.54 14.11
C ASN A 386 -31.68 13.82 14.72
N ASN A 387 -32.63 14.30 13.91
CA ASN A 387 -34.07 14.42 14.19
C ASN A 387 -34.54 15.29 15.38
N ASP A 388 -33.67 15.81 16.24
CA ASP A 388 -34.05 16.75 17.29
C ASP A 388 -34.27 18.15 16.69
N GLN A 389 -35.50 18.36 16.20
CA GLN A 389 -35.89 19.43 15.27
C GLN A 389 -35.95 20.85 15.87
N GLU A 390 -35.51 21.06 17.12
CA GLU A 390 -35.73 22.31 17.87
C GLU A 390 -34.48 23.20 18.00
N ASP A 391 -33.26 22.67 17.86
CA ASP A 391 -32.00 23.38 18.17
C ASP A 391 -31.28 24.07 16.99
N GLU A 392 -31.82 24.02 15.76
CA GLU A 392 -31.19 24.69 14.60
C GLU A 392 -30.98 26.22 14.79
N LYS A 393 -31.71 26.84 15.72
CA LYS A 393 -31.65 28.29 15.97
C LYS A 393 -30.43 28.75 16.77
N GLU A 394 -29.73 27.87 17.50
CA GLU A 394 -28.68 28.31 18.45
C GLU A 394 -27.25 28.09 17.96
N SER A 395 -27.02 27.28 16.93
CA SER A 395 -25.67 26.89 16.48
C SER A 395 -24.81 28.02 15.86
N GLY A 396 -25.39 29.18 15.54
CA GLY A 396 -24.68 30.32 14.95
C GLY A 396 -24.00 30.04 13.60
N PHE A 397 -24.33 28.93 12.95
CA PHE A 397 -23.62 28.44 11.76
C PHE A 397 -23.91 29.29 10.52
N ASP A 398 -22.92 30.11 10.11
CA ASP A 398 -22.97 30.83 8.84
C ASP A 398 -22.64 29.88 7.67
N LYS A 399 -23.70 29.35 7.05
CA LYS A 399 -23.63 28.55 5.82
C LYS A 399 -22.93 29.28 4.68
N ALA A 400 -23.12 30.60 4.54
CA ALA A 400 -22.48 31.37 3.48
C ALA A 400 -20.96 31.51 3.72
N ALA A 401 -20.52 31.69 4.97
CA ALA A 401 -19.10 31.64 5.32
C ALA A 401 -18.48 30.26 5.04
N SER A 402 -19.17 29.17 5.39
CA SER A 402 -18.72 27.81 5.04
C SER A 402 -18.58 27.64 3.52
N HIS A 403 -19.60 27.99 2.74
CA HIS A 403 -19.51 27.92 1.27
C HIS A 403 -18.37 28.80 0.73
N ARG A 404 -18.09 29.96 1.31
CA ARG A 404 -16.96 30.82 0.90
C ARG A 404 -15.61 30.12 1.09
N ILE A 405 -15.41 29.49 2.25
CA ILE A 405 -14.22 28.68 2.57
C ILE A 405 -14.09 27.53 1.54
N GLN A 406 -15.16 26.77 1.33
CA GLN A 406 -15.18 25.65 0.37
C GLN A 406 -14.85 26.10 -1.05
N ARG A 407 -15.46 27.18 -1.56
CA ARG A 407 -15.13 27.76 -2.88
C ARG A 407 -13.68 28.24 -2.98
N GLN A 408 -12.99 28.58 -1.89
CA GLN A 408 -11.56 28.91 -1.93
C GLN A 408 -10.69 27.64 -2.01
N VAL A 409 -11.00 26.59 -1.24
CA VAL A 409 -10.34 25.29 -1.36
C VAL A 409 -10.54 24.69 -2.77
N TYR A 410 -11.75 24.76 -3.32
CA TYR A 410 -12.02 24.28 -4.68
C TYR A 410 -11.22 25.02 -5.76
N ARG A 411 -10.87 26.30 -5.58
CA ARG A 411 -9.98 27.01 -6.53
C ARG A 411 -8.55 26.48 -6.51
N GLN A 412 -8.03 26.08 -5.34
CA GLN A 412 -6.71 25.44 -5.25
C GLN A 412 -6.72 24.06 -5.92
N LEU A 413 -7.75 23.24 -5.65
CA LEU A 413 -7.93 21.95 -6.32
C LEU A 413 -8.09 22.10 -7.84
N ALA A 414 -8.89 23.06 -8.32
CA ALA A 414 -9.13 23.31 -9.75
C ALA A 414 -7.89 23.76 -10.54
N ALA A 415 -6.83 24.25 -9.86
CA ALA A 415 -5.56 24.57 -10.50
C ALA A 415 -4.78 23.31 -10.94
N LEU A 416 -5.06 22.16 -10.33
CA LEU A 416 -4.45 20.87 -10.65
C LEU A 416 -5.05 20.23 -11.91
N THR A 417 -5.01 20.94 -13.04
CA THR A 417 -5.63 20.53 -14.32
C THR A 417 -5.15 19.19 -14.89
N ARG A 418 -4.05 18.63 -14.36
CA ARG A 418 -3.50 17.31 -14.72
C ARG A 418 -4.00 16.16 -13.82
N LEU A 419 -4.81 16.46 -12.81
CA LEU A 419 -5.27 15.48 -11.83
C LEU A 419 -6.15 14.42 -12.50
N GLN A 420 -5.75 13.15 -12.36
CA GLN A 420 -6.45 11.97 -12.89
C GLN A 420 -7.17 11.21 -11.78
N GLU A 421 -6.66 11.28 -10.55
CA GLU A 421 -7.21 10.63 -9.38
C GLU A 421 -7.28 11.62 -8.21
N LEU A 422 -8.50 11.89 -7.75
CA LEU A 422 -8.79 12.71 -6.58
C LEU A 422 -9.49 11.85 -5.53
N ARG A 423 -8.85 11.67 -4.38
CA ARG A 423 -9.41 10.99 -3.23
C ARG A 423 -9.49 11.96 -2.05
N LEU A 424 -10.71 12.24 -1.63
CA LEU A 424 -11.04 13.11 -0.50
C LEU A 424 -11.73 12.29 0.58
N GLY A 425 -11.58 12.70 1.83
CA GLY A 425 -12.09 11.97 2.98
C GLY A 425 -11.01 11.18 3.70
N ARG A 426 -11.43 10.25 4.56
CA ARG A 426 -10.48 9.36 5.25
C ARG A 426 -10.04 8.26 4.29
N ALA A 427 -8.72 8.14 4.12
CA ALA A 427 -8.07 7.05 3.41
C ALA A 427 -8.59 5.69 3.90
N CYS A 428 -9.57 5.15 3.20
CA CYS A 428 -10.10 3.82 3.43
C CYS A 428 -9.21 2.86 2.63
N GLU A 429 -8.63 1.87 3.30
CA GLU A 429 -7.94 0.85 2.53
C GLU A 429 -8.96 0.06 1.72
N ARG A 430 -8.57 -0.31 0.49
CA ARG A 430 -9.47 -1.02 -0.42
C ARG A 430 -10.00 -2.33 0.20
N GLN A 431 -9.19 -2.96 1.05
CA GLN A 431 -9.61 -4.15 1.81
C GLN A 431 -10.62 -3.82 2.91
N ASP A 432 -10.55 -2.66 3.57
CA ASP A 432 -11.61 -2.24 4.50
C ASP A 432 -12.94 -2.04 3.77
N ILE A 433 -12.92 -1.44 2.57
CA ILE A 433 -14.13 -1.31 1.74
C ILE A 433 -14.65 -2.70 1.39
N GLU A 434 -13.83 -3.56 0.77
CA GLU A 434 -14.25 -4.88 0.29
C GLU A 434 -14.68 -5.81 1.44
N GLN A 435 -14.02 -5.74 2.62
CA GLN A 435 -14.42 -6.48 3.82
C GLN A 435 -15.70 -5.92 4.45
N HIS A 436 -15.86 -4.60 4.53
CA HIS A 436 -17.06 -4.00 5.10
C HIS A 436 -18.27 -4.22 4.18
N GLU A 437 -18.11 -4.08 2.86
CA GLU A 437 -19.12 -4.47 1.87
C GLU A 437 -19.48 -5.95 1.96
N SER A 438 -18.48 -6.84 2.08
CA SER A 438 -18.71 -8.28 2.28
C SER A 438 -19.48 -8.56 3.58
N HIS A 439 -19.12 -7.90 4.68
CA HIS A 439 -19.79 -8.05 5.96
C HIS A 439 -21.24 -7.52 5.91
N TYR A 440 -21.46 -6.38 5.26
CA TYR A 440 -22.79 -5.78 5.07
C TYR A 440 -23.68 -6.67 4.19
N GLN A 441 -23.13 -7.24 3.11
CA GLN A 441 -23.83 -8.24 2.28
C GLN A 441 -24.16 -9.51 3.07
N GLN A 442 -23.24 -10.03 3.88
CA GLN A 442 -23.49 -11.19 4.75
C GLN A 442 -24.58 -10.90 5.80
N GLN A 443 -24.58 -9.73 6.43
CA GLN A 443 -25.62 -9.32 7.37
C GLN A 443 -27.00 -9.23 6.68
N HIS A 444 -27.08 -8.64 5.49
CA HIS A 444 -28.34 -8.59 4.73
C HIS A 444 -28.83 -9.99 4.32
N GLN A 445 -27.93 -10.91 3.93
CA GLN A 445 -28.31 -12.29 3.65
C GLN A 445 -28.86 -13.01 4.90
N HIS A 446 -28.29 -12.79 6.08
CA HIS A 446 -28.82 -13.35 7.34
C HIS A 446 -30.20 -12.78 7.68
N GLN A 447 -30.38 -11.46 7.58
CA GLN A 447 -31.68 -10.81 7.81
C GLN A 447 -32.78 -11.25 6.82
N GLN A 448 -32.41 -11.58 5.57
CA GLN A 448 -33.35 -12.17 4.60
C GLN A 448 -33.67 -13.63 4.92
N SER A 449 -32.74 -14.39 5.52
CA SER A 449 -32.96 -15.79 5.89
C SER A 449 -33.78 -15.97 7.17
N GLU A 450 -33.69 -15.07 8.15
CA GLU A 450 -34.41 -15.19 9.42
C GLU A 450 -35.89 -14.75 9.34
N ASN A 451 -36.26 -13.96 8.32
CA ASN A 451 -37.64 -13.49 8.12
C ASN A 451 -38.57 -14.49 7.39
N VAL A 452 -38.16 -15.75 7.24
CA VAL A 452 -39.00 -16.82 6.67
C VAL A 452 -39.64 -17.67 7.79
N THR A 453 -40.46 -17.04 8.62
CA THR A 453 -41.42 -17.73 9.50
C THR A 453 -42.80 -17.81 8.83
N PRO A 454 -43.36 -19.01 8.61
CA PRO A 454 -44.69 -19.14 8.02
C PRO A 454 -45.79 -18.95 9.07
N ASN A 455 -46.71 -18.01 8.77
CA ASN A 455 -47.86 -17.59 9.60
C ASN A 455 -47.46 -16.73 10.83
N THR A 456 -48.23 -15.76 11.31
CA THR A 456 -49.65 -15.39 11.06
C THR A 456 -49.83 -13.88 10.84
N ASP A 457 -50.98 -13.48 10.29
CA ASP A 457 -51.38 -12.08 10.12
C ASP A 457 -51.28 -11.25 11.42
N THR A 458 -50.63 -10.08 11.39
CA THR A 458 -51.13 -8.76 11.88
C THR A 458 -50.04 -7.69 11.71
N SER A 459 -50.43 -6.52 11.17
CA SER A 459 -49.67 -5.25 11.11
C SER A 459 -48.28 -5.25 10.43
N THR A 460 -48.28 -4.83 9.16
CA THR A 460 -47.10 -4.32 8.42
C THR A 460 -46.40 -3.19 9.17
N SER A 461 -45.22 -3.48 9.73
CA SER A 461 -44.23 -2.47 10.12
C SER A 461 -42.93 -2.77 9.40
N THR A 462 -42.83 -2.31 8.15
CA THR A 462 -41.67 -2.54 7.30
C THR A 462 -40.51 -1.66 7.76
N SER A 463 -39.66 -2.19 8.65
CA SER A 463 -38.42 -1.53 9.08
C SER A 463 -37.39 -1.50 7.96
N ILE A 464 -37.65 -0.67 6.94
CA ILE A 464 -36.65 -0.29 5.94
C ILE A 464 -35.64 0.60 6.67
N THR A 465 -34.42 0.11 6.89
CA THR A 465 -33.28 0.99 7.17
C THR A 465 -32.99 1.78 5.90
N ILE A 466 -33.70 2.89 5.75
CA ILE A 466 -33.39 3.93 4.76
C ILE A 466 -32.04 4.49 5.19
N GLU A 467 -30.99 4.10 4.47
CA GLU A 467 -29.72 4.81 4.53
C GLU A 467 -29.99 6.25 4.09
N ASP A 468 -29.50 7.23 4.85
CA ASP A 468 -29.81 8.62 4.53
C ASP A 468 -29.14 9.07 3.23
N ALA A 469 -29.71 10.08 2.58
CA ALA A 469 -29.14 10.70 1.37
C ALA A 469 -27.77 11.40 1.61
N THR A 470 -27.17 11.25 2.81
CA THR A 470 -25.80 11.67 3.10
C THR A 470 -24.78 10.52 2.94
N GLY A 471 -25.24 9.31 2.59
CA GLY A 471 -24.41 8.12 2.39
C GLY A 471 -23.85 7.56 3.71
N ARG A 472 -24.40 7.98 4.85
CA ARG A 472 -23.86 7.70 6.17
C ARG A 472 -24.27 6.32 6.64
N ILE A 473 -23.32 5.39 6.66
CA ILE A 473 -23.48 4.11 7.35
C ILE A 473 -23.33 4.37 8.86
N PRO A 474 -24.39 4.19 9.68
CA PRO A 474 -24.30 4.44 11.12
C PRO A 474 -23.27 3.52 11.79
N GLY A 475 -22.49 4.05 12.72
CA GLY A 475 -21.52 3.27 13.48
C GLY A 475 -20.18 2.98 12.77
N VAL A 476 -19.97 3.38 11.51
CA VAL A 476 -18.65 3.24 10.86
C VAL A 476 -17.65 4.23 11.48
N PRO A 477 -16.62 3.77 12.22
CA PRO A 477 -15.53 4.63 12.64
C PRO A 477 -14.81 5.13 11.40
N GLY A 478 -14.46 6.41 11.37
CA GLY A 478 -13.79 7.02 10.23
C GLY A 478 -14.63 7.97 9.38
N PHE A 479 -15.92 8.15 9.64
CA PHE A 479 -16.73 9.09 8.85
C PHE A 479 -16.35 10.56 9.13
N GLN A 480 -15.87 11.27 8.12
CA GLN A 480 -15.45 12.67 8.22
C GLN A 480 -16.63 13.63 8.00
N LYS A 481 -16.94 14.46 8.99
CA LYS A 481 -18.04 15.45 8.95
C LYS A 481 -17.59 16.88 8.59
N ASP A 482 -16.37 17.26 8.96
CA ASP A 482 -15.85 18.63 8.82
C ASP A 482 -15.07 18.84 7.50
N CYS A 483 -15.66 18.32 6.42
CA CYS A 483 -15.05 18.09 5.11
C CYS A 483 -15.65 18.95 3.98
N LEU A 484 -15.16 18.80 2.75
CA LEU A 484 -15.71 19.47 1.56
C LEU A 484 -17.08 18.92 1.16
N GLU A 485 -18.10 19.78 1.07
CA GLU A 485 -19.43 19.42 0.59
C GLU A 485 -19.34 19.37 -0.94
N MET A 486 -19.54 18.21 -1.55
CA MET A 486 -19.40 18.03 -3.00
C MET A 486 -20.73 18.33 -3.72
N SER A 487 -21.27 19.54 -3.50
CA SER A 487 -22.53 20.04 -4.04
C SER A 487 -22.33 21.23 -4.99
N LEU A 488 -23.26 21.46 -5.92
CA LEU A 488 -23.19 22.65 -6.79
C LEU A 488 -23.23 23.98 -6.01
N PRO A 489 -24.09 24.15 -4.98
CA PRO A 489 -24.11 25.37 -4.16
C PRO A 489 -22.81 25.65 -3.38
N SER A 490 -22.08 24.63 -2.95
CA SER A 490 -20.83 24.78 -2.18
C SER A 490 -19.63 25.18 -3.04
N GLY A 491 -19.68 24.94 -4.36
CA GLY A 491 -18.58 25.24 -5.27
C GLY A 491 -18.06 24.10 -6.13
N LEU A 492 -18.74 22.94 -6.19
CA LEU A 492 -18.34 21.82 -7.05
C LEU A 492 -18.14 22.27 -8.52
N ASP A 493 -18.94 23.25 -8.98
CA ASP A 493 -18.85 23.87 -10.31
C ASP A 493 -17.45 24.37 -10.67
N ILE A 494 -16.67 24.82 -9.68
CA ILE A 494 -15.30 25.33 -9.85
C ILE A 494 -14.33 24.25 -10.33
N LEU A 495 -14.61 22.96 -10.04
CA LEU A 495 -13.78 21.83 -10.45
C LEU A 495 -13.97 21.41 -11.92
N SER A 496 -14.76 22.13 -12.72
CA SER A 496 -14.97 21.83 -14.15
C SER A 496 -13.69 21.83 -14.99
N SER A 497 -12.61 22.46 -14.52
CA SER A 497 -11.28 22.44 -15.17
C SER A 497 -10.60 21.07 -15.15
N LEU A 498 -10.99 20.17 -14.24
CA LEU A 498 -10.38 18.85 -14.02
C LEU A 498 -10.77 17.83 -15.09
N THR A 499 -10.65 18.20 -16.36
CA THR A 499 -11.05 17.37 -17.52
C THR A 499 -10.29 16.04 -17.64
N GLN A 500 -9.13 15.91 -16.96
CA GLN A 500 -8.34 14.67 -16.90
C GLN A 500 -8.79 13.72 -15.79
N LEU A 501 -9.70 14.14 -14.91
CA LEU A 501 -10.13 13.34 -13.76
C LEU A 501 -10.84 12.07 -14.23
N ALA A 502 -10.27 10.93 -13.84
CA ALA A 502 -10.73 9.59 -14.19
C ALA A 502 -11.28 8.82 -12.98
N VAL A 503 -10.77 9.12 -11.78
CA VAL A 503 -11.19 8.52 -10.52
C VAL A 503 -11.52 9.63 -9.51
N LEU A 504 -12.75 9.62 -9.00
CA LEU A 504 -13.15 10.36 -7.81
C LEU A 504 -13.46 9.37 -6.68
N ASP A 505 -12.82 9.54 -5.53
CA ASP A 505 -13.14 8.78 -4.31
C ASP A 505 -13.55 9.78 -3.21
N VAL A 506 -14.78 9.65 -2.71
CA VAL A 506 -15.32 10.43 -1.59
C VAL A 506 -15.77 9.52 -0.44
N SER A 507 -15.21 8.31 -0.38
CA SER A 507 -15.52 7.32 0.65
C SER A 507 -15.23 7.85 2.07
N ARG A 508 -16.07 7.44 3.03
CA ARG A 508 -16.01 7.90 4.45
C ARG A 508 -16.06 9.44 4.61
N MET A 509 -16.64 10.17 3.66
CA MET A 509 -16.86 11.62 3.74
C MET A 509 -18.36 11.93 3.76
N ASP A 510 -18.79 12.92 4.54
CA ASP A 510 -20.14 13.52 4.41
C ASP A 510 -20.22 14.30 3.08
N HIS A 511 -20.35 13.60 1.96
CA HIS A 511 -20.09 14.20 0.65
C HIS A 511 -21.26 15.03 0.09
N ARG A 512 -22.51 14.79 0.52
CA ARG A 512 -23.73 15.50 0.07
C ARG A 512 -23.91 15.57 -1.46
N VAL A 513 -23.42 14.56 -2.18
CA VAL A 513 -23.57 14.47 -3.64
C VAL A 513 -24.94 13.90 -3.94
N THR A 514 -25.78 14.62 -4.69
CA THR A 514 -27.09 14.11 -5.14
C THR A 514 -27.03 13.61 -6.58
N ARG A 515 -28.16 13.10 -7.10
CA ARG A 515 -28.32 12.76 -8.52
C ARG A 515 -28.03 13.94 -9.47
N GLU A 516 -28.25 15.20 -9.03
CA GLU A 516 -27.98 16.38 -9.86
C GLU A 516 -26.48 16.63 -10.02
N GLU A 517 -25.73 16.57 -8.92
CA GLU A 517 -24.27 16.64 -8.95
C GLU A 517 -23.65 15.53 -9.79
N ILE A 518 -24.08 14.27 -9.67
CA ILE A 518 -23.55 13.16 -10.48
C ILE A 518 -23.75 13.44 -11.97
N LYS A 519 -24.94 13.92 -12.36
CA LYS A 519 -25.23 14.32 -13.74
C LYS A 519 -24.30 15.44 -14.22
N TRP A 520 -24.03 16.43 -13.38
CA TRP A 520 -23.07 17.50 -13.68
C TRP A 520 -21.62 17.00 -13.79
N MET A 521 -21.19 16.08 -12.91
CA MET A 521 -19.85 15.48 -12.91
C MET A 521 -19.59 14.74 -14.22
N LEU A 522 -20.55 13.91 -14.66
CA LEU A 522 -20.47 13.16 -15.91
C LEU A 522 -20.45 14.06 -17.16
N GLN A 523 -21.05 15.25 -17.09
CA GLN A 523 -21.01 16.24 -18.17
C GLN A 523 -19.70 17.05 -18.19
N SER A 524 -19.15 17.36 -17.01
CA SER A 524 -18.00 18.26 -16.84
C SER A 524 -16.65 17.54 -16.90
N TRP A 525 -16.60 16.26 -16.52
CA TRP A 525 -15.39 15.45 -16.48
C TRP A 525 -15.48 14.29 -17.49
N PRO A 526 -15.18 14.52 -18.78
CA PRO A 526 -15.40 13.53 -19.84
C PRO A 526 -14.53 12.27 -19.73
N ASN A 527 -13.51 12.28 -18.86
CA ASN A 527 -12.66 11.12 -18.58
C ASN A 527 -13.06 10.34 -17.32
N LEU A 528 -14.08 10.77 -16.57
CA LEU A 528 -14.50 10.15 -15.32
C LEU A 528 -15.03 8.74 -15.57
N ARG A 529 -14.39 7.74 -14.96
CA ARG A 529 -14.71 6.31 -15.13
C ARG A 529 -15.13 5.65 -13.83
N THR A 530 -14.62 6.15 -12.71
CA THR A 530 -14.83 5.56 -11.39
C THR A 530 -15.23 6.67 -10.42
N VAL A 531 -16.38 6.49 -9.78
CA VAL A 531 -16.82 7.30 -8.64
C VAL A 531 -17.07 6.35 -7.48
N ARG A 532 -16.55 6.68 -6.30
CA ARG A 532 -16.61 5.83 -5.10
C ARG A 532 -17.08 6.60 -3.88
N GLY A 533 -17.66 5.88 -2.93
CA GLY A 533 -18.19 6.47 -1.70
C GLY A 533 -19.54 7.15 -1.87
N ILE A 534 -20.21 6.96 -3.00
CA ILE A 534 -21.53 7.53 -3.29
C ILE A 534 -22.53 6.39 -3.47
N LYS A 535 -23.62 6.44 -2.71
CA LYS A 535 -24.81 5.61 -2.94
C LYS A 535 -25.80 6.38 -3.81
N ILE A 536 -26.38 5.71 -4.80
CA ILE A 536 -27.44 6.27 -5.64
C ILE A 536 -28.74 5.55 -5.26
N ASP A 537 -29.50 6.19 -4.38
CA ASP A 537 -30.93 5.93 -4.21
C ASP A 537 -31.66 6.22 -5.51
#